data_AF-A0A4S2RX51-F1
#
_entry.id   AF-A0A4S2RX51-F1
#
_cell.length_a   1.000
_cell.length_b   1.000
_cell.length_c   1.000
_cell.angle_alpha   90.00
_cell.angle_beta   90.00
_cell.angle_gamma   90.00
#
_symmetry.space_group_name_H-M   'P 1'
#
loop_
_entity.id
_entity.type
_entity.pdbx_description
1 polymer ?
#
loop_
_entity_poly.entity_id
_entity_poly.type
_entity_poly.pdbx_seq_one_letter_code
_entity_poly.pdbx_strand_id
1 'polypeptide(L)'
;MDIVSGVVGIEYSHFYIAEHIEEGFASVGNLPDFHTDEPVIVTPGMLTVVSRVQAHRAWVTLMAAEAEPEKQTEQWQSLGSWLYRPIYGGRMGISGPTTGPATPAMGWLPGNQGFAPTLTLHPATIYRVHVYARGREDSRARYEAAMARKEWGLSEGFEDYLAIFIPAGEQALAPQVKRNAVDLGVWWGCDGHNDLQGFCRTSGWLWWSWPVWVPGQEAGH
;
A
#
# COMPACT_ATOMS: atom_id res chain seq x y z
N MET A 1 -18.03 4.60 -3.46
CA MET A 1 -16.84 4.35 -4.29
C MET A 1 -15.65 4.85 -3.50
N ASP A 2 -14.80 3.94 -3.06
CA ASP A 2 -13.70 4.27 -2.17
C ASP A 2 -12.42 4.36 -3.00
N ILE A 3 -11.72 5.49 -2.87
CA ILE A 3 -10.50 5.80 -3.61
C ILE A 3 -9.47 6.28 -2.60
N VAL A 4 -8.25 5.76 -2.72
CA VAL A 4 -7.09 6.24 -1.98
C VAL A 4 -5.90 6.39 -2.90
N SER A 5 -5.11 7.43 -2.68
CA SER A 5 -3.90 7.70 -3.47
C SER A 5 -2.74 8.05 -2.56
N GLY A 6 -1.56 7.57 -2.90
CA GLY A 6 -0.33 7.83 -2.18
C GLY A 6 0.87 7.88 -3.10
N VAL A 7 1.95 8.48 -2.59
CA VAL A 7 3.28 8.42 -3.19
C VAL A 7 4.09 7.36 -2.46
N VAL A 8 4.61 6.38 -3.21
CA VAL A 8 5.44 5.31 -2.65
C VAL A 8 6.85 5.38 -3.23
N GLY A 9 7.85 5.06 -2.41
CA GLY A 9 9.21 4.83 -2.89
C GLY A 9 9.35 3.41 -3.40
N ILE A 10 9.53 3.26 -4.71
CA ILE A 10 9.94 2.04 -5.37
C ILE A 10 11.45 1.89 -5.17
N GLU A 11 11.84 0.72 -4.70
CA GLU A 11 13.22 0.29 -4.60
C GLU A 11 13.30 -1.18 -5.01
N TYR A 12 14.46 -1.62 -5.51
CA TYR A 12 14.63 -2.95 -6.08
C TYR A 12 13.55 -3.29 -7.13
N SER A 13 13.14 -2.27 -7.89
CA SER A 13 12.13 -2.38 -8.94
C SER A 13 10.74 -2.84 -8.48
N HIS A 14 10.36 -2.71 -7.21
CA HIS A 14 9.00 -3.08 -6.79
C HIS A 14 8.44 -2.26 -5.63
N PHE A 15 7.13 -2.42 -5.43
CA PHE A 15 6.40 -1.98 -4.25
C PHE A 15 5.25 -2.95 -3.95
N TYR A 16 4.58 -2.73 -2.82
CA TYR A 16 3.51 -3.60 -2.33
C TYR A 16 2.18 -2.85 -2.23
N ILE A 17 1.11 -3.56 -2.60
CA ILE A 17 -0.27 -3.25 -2.23
C ILE A 17 -0.73 -4.42 -1.36
N ALA A 18 -0.80 -4.22 -0.05
CA ALA A 18 -0.95 -5.32 0.90
C ALA A 18 -1.97 -5.00 1.98
N GLU A 19 -2.66 -6.02 2.48
CA GLU A 19 -3.50 -5.90 3.67
C GLU A 19 -2.68 -5.59 4.92
N HIS A 20 -3.20 -4.69 5.75
CA HIS A 20 -2.73 -4.52 7.12
C HIS A 20 -3.02 -5.79 7.92
N ILE A 21 -1.99 -6.31 8.59
CA ILE A 21 -2.15 -7.41 9.53
C ILE A 21 -2.63 -6.82 10.86
N GLU A 22 -3.92 -6.95 11.12
CA GLU A 22 -4.54 -6.49 12.36
C GLU A 22 -4.28 -7.46 13.52
N GLU A 23 -4.43 -6.96 14.75
CA GLU A 23 -4.29 -7.78 15.95
C GLU A 23 -5.27 -8.96 15.90
N GLY A 24 -4.76 -10.16 16.19
CA GLY A 24 -5.55 -11.40 16.15
C GLY A 24 -5.36 -12.24 14.88
N PHE A 25 -4.75 -11.70 13.82
CA PHE A 25 -4.39 -12.48 12.63
C PHE A 25 -2.96 -13.03 12.70
N ALA A 26 -2.76 -14.28 12.26
CA ALA A 26 -1.43 -14.85 12.04
C ALA A 26 -0.90 -14.36 10.68
N SER A 27 0.35 -13.88 10.65
CA SER A 27 0.99 -13.52 9.38
C SER A 27 1.22 -14.77 8.54
N VAL A 28 0.72 -14.76 7.31
CA VAL A 28 1.03 -15.78 6.31
C VAL A 28 2.32 -15.35 5.61
N GLY A 29 3.43 -15.97 5.98
CA GLY A 29 4.78 -15.66 5.48
C GLY A 29 5.06 -16.15 4.06
N ASN A 30 4.23 -15.75 3.09
CA ASN A 30 4.46 -16.07 1.68
C ASN A 30 5.22 -14.93 1.00
N LEU A 31 6.48 -15.19 0.65
CA LEU A 31 7.28 -14.27 -0.14
C LEU A 31 6.83 -14.33 -1.62
N PRO A 32 6.81 -13.18 -2.32
CA PRO A 32 6.58 -13.17 -3.76
C PRO A 32 7.74 -13.89 -4.47
N ASP A 33 7.39 -14.69 -5.49
CA ASP A 33 8.37 -15.32 -6.37
C ASP A 33 8.78 -14.31 -7.46
N PHE A 34 9.98 -13.76 -7.36
CA PHE A 34 10.52 -12.81 -8.32
C PHE A 34 11.16 -13.47 -9.55
N HIS A 35 11.14 -14.80 -9.67
CA HIS A 35 11.66 -15.52 -10.85
C HIS A 35 10.67 -15.58 -12.02
N THR A 36 9.64 -14.73 -11.99
CA THR A 36 8.61 -14.60 -13.00
C THR A 36 8.75 -13.30 -13.79
N ASP A 37 8.32 -13.32 -15.05
CA ASP A 37 8.22 -12.13 -15.91
C ASP A 37 6.91 -11.36 -15.71
N GLU A 38 6.05 -11.80 -14.77
CA GLU A 38 4.77 -11.17 -14.48
C GLU A 38 4.96 -9.76 -13.89
N PRO A 39 4.28 -8.72 -14.43
CA PRO A 39 4.39 -7.36 -13.92
C PRO A 39 3.73 -7.17 -12.54
N VAL A 40 2.87 -8.11 -12.13
CA VAL A 40 2.24 -8.15 -10.81
C VAL A 40 2.26 -9.60 -10.30
N ILE A 41 2.84 -9.79 -9.13
CA ILE A 41 2.90 -11.08 -8.44
C ILE A 41 1.86 -11.06 -7.32
N VAL A 42 0.89 -11.97 -7.39
CA VAL A 42 -0.19 -12.06 -6.40
C VAL A 42 0.14 -13.14 -5.37
N THR A 43 0.22 -12.75 -4.10
CA THR A 43 0.32 -13.66 -2.96
C THR A 43 -0.85 -13.44 -2.00
N PRO A 44 -1.13 -14.35 -1.06
CA PRO A 44 -2.23 -14.17 -0.12
C PRO A 44 -2.12 -12.84 0.65
N GLY A 45 -3.13 -11.99 0.51
CA GLY A 45 -3.20 -10.67 1.15
C GLY A 45 -2.33 -9.58 0.52
N MET A 46 -1.62 -9.85 -0.58
CA MET A 46 -0.65 -8.90 -1.15
C MET A 46 -0.55 -8.98 -2.69
N LEU A 47 -0.35 -7.82 -3.29
CA LEU A 47 0.08 -7.66 -4.68
C LEU A 47 1.48 -7.03 -4.65
N THR A 48 2.45 -7.67 -5.27
CA THR A 48 3.77 -7.10 -5.52
C THR A 48 3.80 -6.60 -6.95
N VAL A 49 3.94 -5.29 -7.15
CA VAL A 49 3.96 -4.67 -8.48
C VAL A 49 5.41 -4.39 -8.86
N VAL A 50 5.84 -4.90 -10.01
CA VAL A 50 7.20 -4.78 -10.52
C VAL A 50 7.30 -3.57 -11.45
N SER A 51 8.12 -2.58 -11.10
CA SER A 51 8.51 -1.44 -11.94
C SER A 51 9.55 -1.86 -12.97
N ARG A 52 9.63 -1.15 -14.12
CA ARG A 52 10.74 -1.38 -15.07
C ARG A 52 12.04 -0.67 -14.67
N VAL A 53 12.00 0.18 -13.65
CA VAL A 53 13.14 0.96 -13.19
C VAL A 53 13.45 0.64 -11.73
N GLN A 54 14.72 0.74 -11.37
CA GLN A 54 15.23 0.23 -10.10
C GLN A 54 14.74 1.01 -8.88
N ALA A 55 14.73 2.34 -8.97
CA ALA A 55 14.39 3.19 -7.84
C ALA A 55 13.74 4.49 -8.29
N HIS A 56 12.56 4.80 -7.76
CA HIS A 56 11.89 6.08 -7.96
C HIS A 56 10.69 6.23 -7.03
N ARG A 57 10.07 7.40 -7.01
CA ARG A 57 8.75 7.66 -6.43
C ARG A 57 7.70 7.47 -7.52
N ALA A 58 6.65 6.75 -7.18
CA ALA A 58 5.49 6.54 -8.04
C ALA A 58 4.22 7.00 -7.33
N TRP A 59 3.29 7.54 -8.11
CA TRP A 59 1.92 7.66 -7.64
C TRP A 59 1.20 6.33 -7.79
N VAL A 60 0.49 5.94 -6.75
CA VAL A 60 -0.32 4.73 -6.73
C VAL A 60 -1.71 5.11 -6.25
N THR A 61 -2.71 4.74 -7.03
CA THR A 61 -4.13 4.89 -6.67
C THR A 61 -4.76 3.52 -6.53
N LEU A 62 -5.46 3.30 -5.42
CA LEU A 62 -6.31 2.13 -5.22
C LEU A 62 -7.78 2.56 -5.27
N MET A 63 -8.61 1.73 -5.87
CA MET A 63 -10.03 2.01 -6.07
C MET A 63 -10.85 0.74 -5.90
N ALA A 64 -11.97 0.83 -5.20
CA ALA A 64 -13.02 -0.19 -5.23
C ALA A 64 -14.18 0.31 -6.11
N ALA A 65 -14.55 -0.48 -7.12
CA ALA A 65 -15.58 -0.16 -8.10
C ALA A 65 -16.58 -1.32 -8.25
N GLU A 66 -17.82 -1.02 -8.64
CA GLU A 66 -18.87 -2.04 -8.80
C GLU A 66 -18.85 -2.73 -10.17
N ALA A 67 -18.21 -2.11 -11.17
CA ALA A 67 -18.14 -2.60 -12.54
C ALA A 67 -16.79 -2.28 -13.18
N GLU A 68 -16.48 -2.98 -14.27
CA GLU A 68 -15.29 -2.69 -15.08
C GLU A 68 -15.35 -1.28 -15.66
N PRO A 69 -14.22 -0.54 -15.67
CA PRO A 69 -14.19 0.79 -16.25
C PRO A 69 -14.46 0.71 -17.76
N GLU A 70 -15.40 1.52 -18.25
CA GLU A 70 -15.62 1.69 -19.69
C GLU A 70 -14.36 2.29 -20.32
N LYS A 71 -13.62 1.47 -21.10
CA LYS A 71 -12.41 1.81 -21.88
C LYS A 71 -11.52 2.90 -21.26
N GLN A 72 -10.42 2.46 -20.67
CA GLN A 72 -9.38 3.38 -20.21
C GLN A 72 -8.77 4.18 -21.37
N THR A 73 -8.36 5.41 -21.06
CA THR A 73 -7.67 6.29 -22.01
C THR A 73 -6.33 5.69 -22.43
N GLU A 74 -5.84 6.03 -23.62
CA GLU A 74 -4.60 5.49 -24.21
C GLU A 74 -3.34 5.65 -23.33
N GLN A 75 -3.41 6.46 -22.27
CA GLN A 75 -2.30 6.73 -21.35
C GLN A 75 -2.09 5.63 -20.30
N TRP A 76 -3.09 4.79 -20.03
CA TRP A 76 -3.01 3.75 -19.01
C TRP A 76 -2.87 2.37 -19.66
N GLN A 77 -1.65 1.84 -19.62
CA GLN A 77 -1.34 0.50 -20.08
C GLN A 77 -1.84 -0.52 -19.04
N SER A 78 -2.67 -1.46 -19.47
CA SER A 78 -3.04 -2.61 -18.63
C SER A 78 -1.82 -3.49 -18.38
N LEU A 79 -1.51 -3.74 -17.10
CA LEU A 79 -0.53 -4.74 -16.70
C LEU A 79 -1.15 -6.14 -16.62
N GLY A 80 -2.46 -6.21 -16.37
CA GLY A 80 -3.20 -7.47 -16.30
C GLY A 80 -4.37 -7.41 -15.32
N SER A 81 -4.98 -8.58 -15.12
CA SER A 81 -6.08 -8.76 -14.18
C SER A 81 -5.94 -10.08 -13.43
N TRP A 82 -6.12 -10.06 -12.11
CA TRP A 82 -5.95 -11.23 -11.25
C TRP A 82 -7.13 -11.37 -10.29
N LEU A 83 -7.38 -12.60 -9.83
CA LEU A 83 -8.28 -12.81 -8.70
C LEU A 83 -7.53 -12.50 -7.40
N TYR A 84 -8.17 -11.73 -6.55
CA TYR A 84 -7.66 -11.32 -5.25
C TYR A 84 -8.67 -11.70 -4.17
N ARG A 85 -8.17 -12.26 -3.08
CA ARG A 85 -8.98 -12.66 -1.92
C ARG A 85 -8.37 -11.99 -0.69
N PRO A 86 -9.09 -11.09 -0.02
CA PRO A 86 -8.71 -10.65 1.31
C PRO A 86 -8.59 -11.87 2.22
N ILE A 87 -7.53 -11.92 3.02
CA ILE A 87 -7.26 -12.98 4.00
C ILE A 87 -7.25 -12.45 5.44
N TYR A 88 -7.20 -11.12 5.61
CA TYR A 88 -7.27 -10.46 6.90
C TYR A 88 -8.55 -9.60 6.97
N GLY A 89 -8.45 -8.37 7.48
CA GLY A 89 -9.57 -7.43 7.60
C GLY A 89 -9.94 -6.71 6.30
N GLY A 90 -9.24 -6.95 5.19
CA GLY A 90 -9.49 -6.28 3.90
C GLY A 90 -8.98 -4.85 3.82
N ARG A 91 -8.26 -4.35 4.83
CA ARG A 91 -7.69 -3.01 4.84
C ARG A 91 -6.38 -2.96 4.06
N MET A 92 -6.45 -2.53 2.81
CA MET A 92 -5.32 -2.45 1.87
C MET A 92 -4.51 -1.17 2.08
N GLY A 93 -3.20 -1.28 2.20
CA GLY A 93 -2.25 -0.17 2.19
C GLY A 93 -1.27 -0.28 1.01
N ILE A 94 -0.50 0.79 0.80
CA ILE A 94 0.58 0.88 -0.17
C ILE A 94 1.89 1.03 0.61
N SER A 95 2.93 0.28 0.26
CA SER A 95 4.25 0.42 0.88
C SER A 95 5.39 0.09 -0.07
N GLY A 96 6.52 0.74 0.13
CA GLY A 96 7.79 0.36 -0.49
C GLY A 96 8.55 -0.64 0.40
N PRO A 97 9.50 -1.39 -0.17
CA PRO A 97 10.19 -2.46 0.56
C PRO A 97 11.05 -1.98 1.74
N THR A 98 11.55 -0.75 1.65
CA THR A 98 12.45 -0.13 2.64
C THR A 98 11.96 1.26 3.07
N THR A 99 11.17 1.92 2.22
CA THR A 99 10.63 3.27 2.45
C THR A 99 9.38 3.27 3.33
N GLY A 100 8.78 2.09 3.55
CA GLY A 100 7.61 1.94 4.40
C GLY A 100 6.31 2.40 3.73
N PRO A 101 5.29 2.78 4.50
CA PRO A 101 3.98 3.16 3.97
C PRO A 101 4.04 4.37 3.03
N ALA A 102 3.16 4.39 2.04
CA ALA A 102 3.02 5.52 1.14
C ALA A 102 2.62 6.80 1.89
N THR A 103 3.20 7.92 1.46
CA THR A 103 2.82 9.25 1.96
C THR A 103 1.59 9.77 1.21
N PRO A 104 0.69 10.53 1.85
CA PRO A 104 -0.47 11.10 1.17
C PRO A 104 -0.10 11.93 -0.07
N ALA A 105 -0.85 11.76 -1.16
CA ALA A 105 -0.75 12.63 -2.33
C ALA A 105 -1.47 13.96 -2.05
N MET A 106 -0.80 14.88 -1.35
CA MET A 106 -1.39 16.17 -0.96
C MET A 106 -1.79 17.00 -2.20
N GLY A 107 -3.06 17.42 -2.25
CA GLY A 107 -3.50 18.56 -3.06
C GLY A 107 -4.23 18.31 -4.39
N TRP A 108 -4.57 17.07 -4.79
CA TRP A 108 -5.10 16.83 -6.15
C TRP A 108 -6.36 15.96 -6.27
N LEU A 109 -6.74 15.14 -5.28
CA LEU A 109 -7.98 14.35 -5.31
C LEU A 109 -8.74 14.39 -3.97
N PRO A 110 -10.09 14.39 -3.98
CA PRO A 110 -10.90 14.13 -2.79
C PRO A 110 -10.70 12.67 -2.33
N GLY A 111 -10.43 12.47 -1.04
CA GLY A 111 -10.20 11.13 -0.48
C GLY A 111 -9.59 11.18 0.92
N ASN A 112 -9.40 10.03 1.56
CA ASN A 112 -8.77 9.94 2.88
C ASN A 112 -7.27 10.31 2.76
N GLN A 113 -6.92 11.53 3.18
CA GLN A 113 -5.55 12.07 3.13
C GLN A 113 -4.74 11.82 4.42
N GLY A 114 -5.21 10.90 5.28
CA GLY A 114 -4.48 10.49 6.48
C GLY A 114 -3.13 9.82 6.15
N PHE A 115 -2.19 9.88 7.10
CA PHE A 115 -0.92 9.17 7.01
C PHE A 115 -1.16 7.67 6.75
N ALA A 116 -0.46 7.07 5.78
CA ALA A 116 -0.68 5.70 5.30
C ALA A 116 -2.14 5.46 4.83
N PRO A 117 -2.54 6.03 3.67
CA PRO A 117 -3.91 5.93 3.19
C PRO A 117 -4.27 4.48 2.85
N THR A 118 -5.44 4.03 3.31
CA THR A 118 -5.89 2.63 3.12
C THR A 118 -7.25 2.51 2.46
N LEU A 119 -7.37 1.57 1.52
CA LEU A 119 -8.65 1.17 0.90
C LEU A 119 -9.25 0.01 1.69
N THR A 120 -10.54 0.08 2.01
CA THR A 120 -11.24 -1.01 2.69
C THR A 120 -11.95 -1.90 1.67
N LEU A 121 -11.59 -3.17 1.65
CA LEU A 121 -12.28 -4.23 0.91
C LEU A 121 -13.10 -5.08 1.88
N HIS A 122 -14.20 -5.65 1.40
CA HIS A 122 -15.02 -6.55 2.21
C HIS A 122 -14.35 -7.94 2.29
N PRO A 123 -14.06 -8.47 3.49
CA PRO A 123 -13.28 -9.70 3.63
C PRO A 123 -14.01 -10.96 3.11
N ALA A 124 -15.33 -10.95 3.03
CA ALA A 124 -16.11 -12.07 2.45
C ALA A 124 -16.22 -12.02 0.92
N THR A 125 -15.57 -11.07 0.25
CA THR A 125 -15.72 -10.85 -1.20
C THR A 125 -14.45 -11.24 -1.93
N ILE A 126 -14.59 -11.98 -3.03
CA ILE A 126 -13.52 -12.22 -4.00
C ILE A 126 -13.54 -11.04 -4.96
N TYR A 127 -12.39 -10.43 -5.19
CA TYR A 127 -12.23 -9.33 -6.12
C TYR A 127 -11.49 -9.80 -7.37
N ARG A 128 -11.82 -9.22 -8.52
CA ARG A 128 -10.93 -9.14 -9.67
C ARG A 128 -10.19 -7.82 -9.56
N VAL A 129 -8.86 -7.86 -9.42
CA VAL A 129 -8.03 -6.67 -9.43
C VAL A 129 -7.47 -6.45 -10.82
N HIS A 130 -7.66 -5.24 -11.34
CA HIS A 130 -7.05 -4.78 -12.58
C HIS A 130 -5.96 -3.78 -12.23
N VAL A 131 -4.74 -4.00 -12.74
CA VAL A 131 -3.62 -3.09 -12.49
C VAL A 131 -3.19 -2.44 -13.80
N TYR A 132 -3.04 -1.13 -13.75
CA TYR A 132 -2.61 -0.31 -14.86
C TYR A 132 -1.37 0.48 -14.50
N ALA A 133 -0.57 0.81 -15.50
CA ALA A 133 0.56 1.71 -15.36
C ALA A 133 0.53 2.80 -16.44
N ARG A 134 1.00 3.99 -16.07
CA ARG A 134 1.24 5.11 -16.98
C ARG A 134 2.73 5.43 -17.04
N GLY A 135 3.25 5.78 -18.22
CA GLY A 135 4.67 6.13 -18.42
C GLY A 135 5.63 4.93 -18.48
N ARG A 136 5.11 3.71 -18.44
CA ARG A 136 5.91 2.47 -18.35
C ARG A 136 6.66 2.10 -19.64
N GLU A 137 6.20 2.54 -20.81
CA GLU A 137 6.80 2.17 -22.09
C GLU A 137 8.25 2.68 -22.23
N ASP A 138 8.48 3.94 -21.84
CA ASP A 138 9.76 4.63 -21.98
C ASP A 138 10.49 4.86 -20.64
N SER A 139 9.94 4.35 -19.53
CA SER A 139 10.43 4.58 -18.16
C SER A 139 11.91 4.25 -18.01
N ARG A 140 12.36 3.12 -18.58
CA ARG A 140 13.76 2.70 -18.55
C ARG A 140 14.70 3.68 -19.24
N ALA A 141 14.34 4.14 -20.45
CA ALA A 141 15.16 5.08 -21.20
C ALA A 141 15.26 6.43 -20.45
N ARG A 142 14.14 6.91 -19.89
CA ARG A 142 14.12 8.13 -19.07
C ARG A 142 14.95 7.97 -17.80
N TYR A 143 14.88 6.81 -17.15
CA TYR A 143 15.67 6.52 -15.94
C TYR A 143 17.17 6.49 -16.25
N GLU A 144 17.59 5.74 -17.27
CA GLU A 144 18.99 5.68 -17.69
C GLU A 144 19.54 7.06 -18.06
N ALA A 145 18.74 7.90 -18.74
CA ALA A 145 19.09 9.29 -19.04
C ALA A 145 19.26 10.15 -17.77
N ALA A 146 18.36 10.03 -16.80
CA ALA A 146 18.45 10.76 -15.52
C ALA A 146 19.70 10.34 -14.72
N MET A 147 20.00 9.04 -14.69
CA MET A 147 21.19 8.49 -14.05
C MET A 147 22.48 8.98 -14.71
N ALA A 148 22.52 9.05 -16.05
CA ALA A 148 23.66 9.58 -16.79
C ALA A 148 23.91 11.08 -16.46
N ARG A 149 22.84 11.85 -16.22
CA ARG A 149 22.91 13.25 -15.80
C ARG A 149 23.23 13.44 -14.31
N LYS A 150 23.37 12.35 -13.54
CA LYS A 150 23.55 12.38 -12.06
C LYS A 150 22.42 13.14 -11.36
N GLU A 151 21.22 13.07 -11.90
CA GLU A 151 20.01 13.68 -11.34
C GLU A 151 19.38 12.75 -10.29
N TRP A 152 20.15 12.42 -9.25
CA TRP A 152 19.77 11.48 -8.18
C TRP A 152 18.51 11.90 -7.39
N GLY A 153 17.99 13.12 -7.62
CA GLY A 153 16.80 13.69 -6.98
C GLY A 153 15.59 13.93 -7.89
N LEU A 154 15.66 13.67 -9.21
CA LEU A 154 14.49 13.70 -10.12
C LEU A 154 13.79 12.34 -10.13
N SER A 155 13.56 11.79 -8.94
CA SER A 155 12.97 10.47 -8.72
C SER A 155 11.46 10.46 -8.90
N GLU A 156 10.83 11.47 -9.50
CA GLU A 156 9.36 11.53 -9.64
C GLU A 156 8.92 11.18 -11.08
N GLY A 157 7.88 10.35 -11.20
CA GLY A 157 7.10 10.25 -12.44
C GLY A 157 7.71 9.39 -13.55
N PHE A 158 8.53 8.38 -13.24
CA PHE A 158 8.83 7.35 -14.25
C PHE A 158 7.62 6.48 -14.55
N GLU A 159 6.94 6.01 -13.51
CA GLU A 159 5.74 5.21 -13.63
C GLU A 159 4.73 5.64 -12.57
N ASP A 160 3.45 5.65 -12.95
CA ASP A 160 2.33 5.75 -12.03
C ASP A 160 1.45 4.52 -12.17
N TYR A 161 0.73 4.16 -11.11
CA TYR A 161 -0.06 2.93 -11.06
C TYR A 161 -1.49 3.19 -10.57
N LEU A 162 -2.40 2.38 -11.10
CA LEU A 162 -3.80 2.34 -10.69
C LEU A 162 -4.19 0.88 -10.50
N ALA A 163 -4.71 0.54 -9.31
CA ALA A 163 -5.28 -0.77 -9.02
C ALA A 163 -6.78 -0.63 -8.72
N ILE A 164 -7.61 -1.33 -9.49
CA ILE A 164 -9.07 -1.30 -9.38
C ILE A 164 -9.54 -2.67 -8.93
N PHE A 165 -10.20 -2.74 -7.78
CA PHE A 165 -10.82 -3.94 -7.22
C PHE A 165 -12.31 -3.96 -7.56
N ILE A 166 -12.74 -5.00 -8.26
CA ILE A 166 -14.13 -5.20 -8.68
C ILE A 166 -14.65 -6.49 -8.07
N PRO A 167 -15.80 -6.50 -7.36
CA PRO A 167 -16.40 -7.72 -6.85
C PRO A 167 -16.61 -8.75 -7.96
N ALA A 168 -16.11 -9.98 -7.75
CA ALA A 168 -16.20 -11.09 -8.70
C ALA A 168 -16.90 -12.32 -8.12
N GLY A 169 -17.25 -12.29 -6.83
CA GLY A 169 -17.97 -13.34 -6.14
C GLY A 169 -17.81 -13.24 -4.63
N GLU A 170 -18.37 -14.22 -3.92
CA GLU A 170 -18.24 -14.36 -2.48
C GLU A 170 -17.25 -15.47 -2.14
N GLN A 171 -16.58 -15.33 -1.00
CA GLN A 171 -15.80 -16.41 -0.38
C GLN A 171 -16.37 -16.72 1.01
N ALA A 172 -16.29 -17.99 1.40
CA ALA A 172 -16.53 -18.36 2.78
C ALA A 172 -15.48 -17.65 3.65
N LEU A 173 -15.93 -16.92 4.67
CA LEU A 173 -15.03 -16.32 5.65
C LEU A 173 -14.19 -17.45 6.26
N ALA A 174 -12.88 -17.39 6.08
CA ALA A 174 -11.98 -18.36 6.71
C ALA A 174 -12.20 -18.30 8.23
N PRO A 175 -12.28 -19.44 8.93
CA PRO A 175 -12.33 -19.44 10.38
C PRO A 175 -11.11 -18.69 10.89
N GLN A 176 -11.33 -17.62 11.65
CA GLN A 176 -10.24 -16.82 12.21
C GLN A 176 -9.34 -17.73 13.02
N VAL A 177 -8.10 -17.92 12.56
CA VAL A 177 -7.07 -18.63 13.32
C VAL A 177 -6.67 -17.69 14.46
N LYS A 178 -7.45 -17.73 15.55
CA LYS A 178 -7.08 -17.08 16.81
C LYS A 178 -5.74 -17.65 17.22
N ARG A 179 -4.72 -16.78 17.35
CA ARG A 179 -3.42 -17.19 17.89
C ARG A 179 -3.65 -17.78 19.29
N ASN A 180 -3.33 -19.06 19.46
CA ASN A 180 -2.98 -19.57 20.77
C ASN A 180 -1.67 -18.88 21.14
N ALA A 181 -1.66 -18.15 22.26
CA ALA A 181 -0.49 -17.46 22.76
C ALA A 181 0.58 -18.47 23.17
N VAL A 182 1.49 -18.83 22.25
CA VAL A 182 2.77 -19.46 22.58
C VAL A 182 3.82 -19.05 21.54
N ASP A 183 4.95 -18.56 22.05
CA ASP A 183 6.22 -18.17 21.41
C ASP A 183 6.25 -16.96 20.45
N LEU A 184 6.43 -15.79 21.08
CA LEU A 184 7.02 -14.60 20.46
C LEU A 184 8.52 -14.79 20.23
N GLY A 185 8.89 -15.40 19.11
CA GLY A 185 10.17 -15.14 18.46
C GLY A 185 10.10 -13.82 17.70
N VAL A 186 10.43 -12.72 18.37
CA VAL A 186 10.50 -11.38 17.77
C VAL A 186 11.60 -11.34 16.70
N TRP A 187 11.22 -11.11 15.44
CA TRP A 187 12.14 -10.65 14.39
C TRP A 187 11.81 -9.20 14.05
N TRP A 188 12.36 -8.29 14.85
CA TRP A 188 12.80 -6.97 14.40
C TRP A 188 14.27 -6.90 14.78
N GLY A 189 15.15 -7.34 13.88
CA GLY A 189 16.59 -7.20 14.03
C GLY A 189 16.97 -5.74 13.85
N CYS A 190 17.04 -4.99 14.96
CA CYS A 190 17.89 -3.83 15.07
C CYS A 190 19.20 -4.27 15.75
N ASP A 191 20.16 -4.74 14.96
CA ASP A 191 21.53 -4.86 15.45
C ASP A 191 22.18 -3.46 15.41
N GLY A 192 22.40 -2.91 16.59
CA GLY A 192 23.04 -1.61 16.79
C GLY A 192 23.27 -1.34 18.27
N HIS A 193 24.33 -1.96 18.80
CA HIS A 193 24.95 -1.72 20.11
C HIS A 193 24.86 -0.26 20.61
N ASN A 194 24.27 -0.04 21.79
CA ASN A 194 25.05 0.38 22.97
C ASN A 194 24.21 0.43 24.25
N ASP A 195 24.87 0.01 25.33
CA ASP A 195 24.42 -0.01 26.71
C ASP A 195 23.87 1.33 27.22
N LEU A 196 22.76 1.29 27.96
CA LEU A 196 22.74 1.54 29.42
C LEU A 196 21.30 1.72 29.92
N GLN A 197 20.93 0.83 30.84
CA GLN A 197 20.07 1.07 32.01
C GLN A 197 18.62 1.57 31.81
N GLY A 198 17.69 0.62 31.99
CA GLY A 198 16.69 0.72 33.06
C GLY A 198 15.42 1.50 32.78
N PHE A 199 14.29 0.79 32.61
CA PHE A 199 13.20 0.71 33.60
C PHE A 199 12.02 -0.06 33.02
N CYS A 200 11.74 -1.23 33.56
CA CYS A 200 10.39 -1.80 33.52
C CYS A 200 9.50 -0.98 34.46
N ARG A 201 8.37 -0.44 33.95
CA ARG A 201 7.19 -0.21 34.78
C ARG A 201 5.91 -0.41 33.99
N THR A 202 5.08 -1.23 34.59
CA THR A 202 3.72 -1.64 34.26
C THR A 202 2.69 -0.52 34.50
N SER A 203 1.56 -0.65 33.81
CA SER A 203 0.22 -0.15 34.19
C SER A 203 -0.07 1.35 33.99
N GLY A 204 -1.13 1.65 33.23
CA GLY A 204 -1.78 2.97 33.29
C GLY A 204 -2.75 3.22 32.16
N TRP A 205 -4.01 2.80 32.35
CA TRP A 205 -5.16 3.35 31.62
C TRP A 205 -5.20 4.86 31.79
N LEU A 206 -5.31 5.62 30.68
CA LEU A 206 -5.76 7.01 30.73
C LEU A 206 -6.51 7.37 29.44
N TRP A 207 -7.79 7.66 29.67
CA TRP A 207 -8.72 8.31 28.77
C TRP A 207 -8.16 9.67 28.34
N TRP A 208 -8.28 10.01 27.06
CA TRP A 208 -8.22 11.40 26.63
C TRP A 208 -9.43 11.73 25.77
N SER A 209 -10.16 12.71 26.29
CA SER A 209 -11.27 13.42 25.69
C SER A 209 -10.82 14.28 24.52
N TRP A 210 -11.65 14.32 23.49
CA TRP A 210 -11.52 15.21 22.33
C TRP A 210 -11.84 16.66 22.73
N PRO A 211 -11.11 17.67 22.23
CA PRO A 211 -11.60 19.04 22.28
C PRO A 211 -12.73 19.22 21.24
N VAL A 212 -13.91 19.57 21.74
CA VAL A 212 -15.05 20.07 20.95
C VAL A 212 -14.67 21.43 20.36
N TRP A 213 -14.70 21.55 19.04
CA TRP A 213 -14.55 22.83 18.34
C TRP A 213 -15.93 23.43 18.08
N VAL A 214 -16.14 24.66 18.54
CA VAL A 214 -17.37 25.46 18.32
C VAL A 214 -17.04 26.57 17.32
N PRO A 215 -17.81 26.76 16.23
CA PRO A 215 -17.52 27.79 15.24
C PRO A 215 -18.09 29.16 15.62
N GLY A 216 -17.28 30.20 15.39
CA GLY A 216 -17.73 31.53 14.98
C GLY A 216 -17.94 32.57 16.08
N GLN A 217 -17.05 33.56 16.14
CA GLN A 217 -17.46 34.96 16.27
C GLN A 217 -16.39 35.91 15.73
N GLU A 218 -16.83 36.78 14.83
CA GLU A 218 -16.14 37.93 14.28
C GLU A 218 -15.89 39.04 15.33
N ALA A 219 -15.21 40.10 14.85
CA ALA A 219 -14.86 41.40 15.46
C ALA A 219 -13.46 41.40 16.10
N GLY A 220 -12.55 42.32 15.78
CA GLY A 220 -12.66 43.62 15.11
C GLY A 220 -11.58 44.53 15.73
N HIS A 221 -11.00 45.38 14.86
CA HIS A 221 -9.94 46.39 15.09
C HIS A 221 -8.49 45.92 15.16
#